data_AF-A0A2G8HVG5-F1
#
_entry.id   AF-A0A2G8HVG5-F1
#
_cell.length_a   1.000
_cell.length_b   1.000
_cell.length_c   1.000
_cell.angle_alpha   90.00
_cell.angle_beta   90.00
_cell.angle_gamma   90.00
#
_symmetry.space_group_name_H-M   'P 1'
#
loop_
_entity.id
_entity.type
_entity.pdbx_description
1 polymer ?
#
loop_
_entity_poly.entity_id
_entity_poly.type
_entity_poly.pdbx_seq_one_letter_code
_entity_poly.pdbx_strand_id
1 'polypeptide(L)' 'MLFPLEQDYLNWTSKYNLRVKTGSCLCCGKEIVTDVPFALKGYRGLKSEDHGCGEEFTWKSFKPIGQKEKDTWDSLTISM' A
#
# COMPACT_ATOMS: atom_id res chain seq x y z
N MET A 1 -12.69 8.05 9.29
CA MET A 1 -13.07 7.01 8.30
C MET A 1 -11.80 6.55 7.58
N LEU A 2 -11.50 5.25 7.53
CA LEU A 2 -10.35 4.75 6.76
C LEU A 2 -10.60 5.04 5.28
N PHE A 3 -9.59 5.56 4.57
CA PHE A 3 -9.71 5.78 3.13
C PHE A 3 -10.06 4.43 2.46
N PRO A 4 -11.06 4.36 1.58
CA PRO A 4 -11.51 3.08 1.02
C PRO A 4 -10.35 2.42 0.27
N LEU A 5 -9.94 1.26 0.79
CA LEU A 5 -8.99 0.38 0.13
C LEU A 5 -9.76 -0.60 -0.73
N GLU A 6 -9.30 -0.81 -1.97
CA GLU A 6 -9.79 -1.94 -2.75
C GLU A 6 -9.18 -3.21 -2.17
N GLN A 7 -9.99 -4.23 -1.92
CA GLN A 7 -9.51 -5.50 -1.35
C GLN A 7 -8.76 -6.34 -2.40
N ASP A 8 -9.13 -6.19 -3.68
CA ASP A 8 -8.43 -6.83 -4.79
C ASP A 8 -7.21 -6.00 -5.20
N TYR A 9 -6.03 -6.54 -4.90
CA TYR A 9 -4.77 -5.88 -5.21
C TYR A 9 -4.52 -5.74 -6.72
N LEU A 10 -5.13 -6.57 -7.57
CA LEU A 10 -4.99 -6.47 -9.02
C LEU A 10 -5.69 -5.20 -9.53
N ASN A 11 -6.91 -4.93 -9.07
CA ASN A 11 -7.60 -3.68 -9.40
C ASN A 11 -6.84 -2.46 -8.86
N TRP A 12 -6.34 -2.56 -7.63
CA TRP A 12 -5.53 -1.52 -7.01
C TRP A 12 -4.25 -1.22 -7.80
N THR A 13 -3.55 -2.27 -8.27
CA THR A 13 -2.33 -2.12 -9.07
C THR A 13 -2.60 -1.44 -10.41
N SER A 14 -3.70 -1.82 -11.07
CA SER A 14 -4.13 -1.22 -12.34
C SER A 14 -4.45 0.27 -12.18
N LYS A 15 -5.26 0.60 -11.17
CA LYS A 15 -5.72 1.97 -10.90
C LYS A 15 -4.58 2.95 -10.62
N TYR A 16 -3.60 2.52 -9.83
CA TYR A 16 -2.51 3.39 -9.39
C TYR A 16 -1.19 3.14 -10.14
N ASN A 17 -1.20 2.28 -11.16
CA ASN A 17 -0.01 1.85 -11.88
C ASN A 17 1.12 1.41 -10.91
N LEU A 18 0.73 0.57 -9.94
CA LEU A 18 1.64 -0.06 -8.99
C LEU A 18 2.12 -1.39 -9.58
N ARG A 19 3.31 -1.83 -9.18
CA ARG A 19 3.87 -3.12 -9.58
C ARG A 19 3.97 -4.03 -8.37
N VAL A 20 3.43 -5.23 -8.48
CA VAL A 20 3.71 -6.31 -7.54
C VAL A 20 5.18 -6.70 -7.70
N LYS A 21 5.89 -6.77 -6.57
CA LYS A 21 7.26 -7.27 -6.50
C LYS A 21 7.25 -8.55 -5.71
N THR A 22 8.09 -9.49 -6.14
CA THR A 22 8.35 -10.73 -5.42
C THR A 22 9.83 -10.81 -5.07
N GLY A 23 10.14 -11.56 -4.02
CA GLY A 23 11.50 -11.78 -3.56
C GLY A 23 11.53 -12.63 -2.30
N SER A 24 12.63 -12.56 -1.56
CA SER A 24 12.81 -13.30 -0.31
C SER A 24 13.19 -12.37 0.82
N CYS A 25 12.66 -12.63 2.02
CA CYS A 25 13.05 -11.90 3.22
C CYS A 25 14.53 -12.14 3.53
N LEU A 26 15.28 -11.06 3.76
CA LEU A 26 16.70 -11.12 4.12
C LEU A 26 16.92 -11.70 5.53
N CYS A 27 15.89 -11.76 6.38
CA CYS A 27 15.98 -12.32 7.73
C CYS A 27 15.66 -13.82 7.77
N CYS A 28 14.49 -14.24 7.27
CA CYS A 28 14.02 -15.62 7.39
C CYS A 28 13.96 -16.41 6.07
N GLY A 29 14.25 -15.78 4.93
CA GLY A 29 14.21 -16.41 3.61
C GLY A 29 12.81 -16.70 3.06
N LYS A 30 11.74 -16.44 3.80
CA LYS A 30 10.35 -16.61 3.30
C LYS A 30 10.11 -15.74 2.07
N GLU A 31 9.23 -16.22 1.20
CA GLU A 31 8.78 -15.46 0.04
C GLU A 31 8.07 -14.17 0.50
N ILE A 32 8.41 -13.07 -0.17
CA ILE A 32 7.79 -11.77 -0.02
C ILE A 32 7.06 -11.46 -1.32
N VAL A 33 5.80 -11.10 -1.21
CA VAL A 33 4.98 -10.56 -2.32
C VAL A 33 4.40 -9.24 -1.87
N THR A 34 4.49 -8.17 -2.67
CA THR A 34 3.83 -6.90 -2.36
C THR A 34 2.42 -6.87 -2.95
N ASP A 35 1.48 -7.53 -2.29
CA ASP A 35 0.09 -7.73 -2.73
C ASP A 35 -0.94 -7.18 -1.74
N VAL A 36 -0.53 -6.50 -0.67
CA VAL A 36 -1.45 -5.90 0.30
C VAL A 36 -1.64 -4.40 -0.01
N PRO A 37 -2.82 -3.95 -0.45
CA PRO A 37 -3.11 -2.54 -0.67
C PRO A 37 -2.98 -1.73 0.62
N PHE A 38 -2.36 -0.56 0.53
CA PHE A 38 -2.39 0.42 1.62
C PHE A 38 -2.48 1.85 1.09
N ALA A 39 -2.92 2.75 1.97
CA ALA A 39 -3.04 4.17 1.70
C ALA A 39 -2.37 4.99 2.81
N LEU A 40 -1.62 6.01 2.42
CA LEU A 40 -1.02 7.02 3.28
C LEU A 40 -1.43 8.40 2.74
N LYS A 41 -1.43 9.44 3.57
CA LYS A 41 -1.71 10.80 3.09
C LYS A 41 -0.76 11.16 1.93
N GLY A 42 -1.31 11.43 0.76
CA GLY A 42 -0.54 11.74 -0.46
C GLY A 42 -0.03 10.54 -1.26
N TYR A 43 -0.23 9.30 -0.81
CA TYR A 43 0.31 8.10 -1.47
C TYR A 43 -0.64 6.90 -1.45
N ARG A 44 -0.52 6.06 -2.47
CA ARG A 44 -1.10 4.70 -2.52
C ARG A 44 0.01 3.71 -2.74
N GLY A 45 -0.17 2.51 -2.23
CA GLY A 45 0.89 1.53 -2.32
C GLY A 45 0.44 0.10 -2.15
N LEU A 46 1.42 -0.77 -2.31
CA LEU A 46 1.36 -2.18 -1.97
C LEU A 46 2.44 -2.45 -0.94
N LYS A 47 2.10 -3.23 0.07
CA LYS A 47 3.05 -3.79 1.01
C LYS A 47 3.01 -5.31 0.96
N SER A 48 4.02 -5.95 1.52
CA SER A 48 3.91 -7.38 1.85
C SER A 48 3.19 -7.59 3.18
N GLU A 49 2.74 -8.80 3.42
CA GLU A 49 2.35 -9.22 4.77
C GLU A 49 3.58 -9.30 5.68
N ASP A 50 3.36 -9.04 6.97
CA ASP A 50 4.34 -9.39 7.99
C ASP A 50 4.29 -10.90 8.22
N HIS A 51 5.44 -11.53 8.10
CA HIS A 51 5.62 -12.98 8.22
C HIS A 51 6.37 -13.36 9.52
N GLY A 52 6.42 -12.43 10.47
CA GLY A 52 6.98 -12.58 11.82
C GLY A 52 8.39 -12.00 11.99
N CYS A 53 8.92 -11.31 10.99
CA CYS A 53 10.24 -10.68 11.07
C CYS A 53 10.17 -9.20 11.48
N GLY A 54 8.99 -8.58 11.45
CA GLY A 54 8.80 -7.17 11.77
C GLY A 54 8.57 -6.28 10.54
N GLU A 55 8.03 -5.09 10.79
CA GLU A 55 7.62 -4.13 9.77
C GLU A 55 8.82 -3.59 8.96
N GLU A 56 10.02 -3.59 9.54
CA GLU A 56 11.26 -3.17 8.87
C GLU A 56 11.69 -4.13 7.75
N PHE A 57 11.23 -5.39 7.79
CA PHE A 57 11.46 -6.37 6.72
C PHE A 57 10.28 -6.46 5.73
N THR A 58 9.24 -5.66 5.94
CA THR A 58 8.08 -5.59 5.05
C THR A 58 8.41 -4.71 3.85
N TRP A 59 8.20 -5.24 2.65
CA TRP A 59 8.46 -4.48 1.42
C TRP A 59 7.31 -3.54 1.14
N LYS A 60 7.61 -2.31 0.70
CA LYS A 60 6.61 -1.30 0.38
C LYS A 60 6.93 -0.61 -0.94
N SER A 61 5.92 -0.47 -1.79
CA SER A 61 5.98 0.34 -3.00
C SER A 61 4.97 1.48 -2.91
N PHE A 62 5.39 2.69 -3.26
CA PHE A 62 4.59 3.90 -3.13
C PHE A 62 4.38 4.57 -4.48
N LYS A 63 3.19 5.12 -4.68
CA LYS A 63 2.85 6.00 -5.79
C LYS A 63 2.21 7.28 -5.25
N PRO A 64 2.72 8.47 -5.64
CA PRO A 64 2.07 9.72 -5.27
C PRO A 64 0.69 9.83 -5.93
N ILE A 65 -0.26 10.40 -5.22
CA ILE A 65 -1.61 10.69 -5.74
C ILE A 65 -1.73 12.15 -6.21
N GLY A 66 -2.69 12.39 -7.12
CA GLY A 66 -3.00 13.73 -7.62
C GLY A 66 -3.69 14.62 -6.58
N GLN A 67 -3.75 15.93 -6.86
CA GLN A 67 -4.29 16.94 -5.94
C GLN A 67 -5.73 16.63 -5.51
N LYS A 68 -6.59 16.24 -6.46
CA LYS A 68 -7.99 15.87 -6.19
C LYS A 68 -8.15 14.80 -5.09
N GLU A 69 -7.30 13.78 -5.09
CA GLU A 69 -7.36 12.73 -4.06
C GLU A 69 -6.80 13.21 -2.70
N LYS A 70 -5.85 14.15 -2.70
CA LYS A 70 -5.40 14.82 -1.47
C LYS A 70 -6.54 15.64 -0.88
N ASP A 71 -7.27 16.39 -1.71
CA ASP A 71 -8.41 17.18 -1.27
C ASP A 71 -9.53 16.30 -0.69
N THR A 72 -9.82 15.16 -1.33
CA THR A 72 -10.74 14.14 -0.78
C THR A 72 -10.27 13.59 0.56
N TRP A 73 -8.96 13.36 0.72
CA TRP A 73 -8.41 12.92 2.01
C TRP A 73 -8.64 13.97 3.09
N ASP A 74 -8.35 15.23 2.80
CA ASP A 74 -8.49 16.33 3.75
C ASP A 74 -9.96 16.52 4.18
N SER A 75 -10.91 16.45 3.24
CA SER A 75 -12.34 16.56 3.57
C SER A 75 -12.86 15.41 4.45
N LEU A 76 -12.37 14.18 4.22
CA LEU A 76 -12.68 13.02 5.06
C LEU A 76 -12.10 13.13 6.47
N THR A 77 -10.99 13.85 6.64
CA THR A 77 -10.35 14.06 7.95
C THR A 77 -10.87 15.27 8.72
N ILE A 78 -11.43 16.29 8.04
CA ILE A 78 -12.02 17.49 8.68
C ILE A 78 -13.44 17.20 9.22
N SER A 79 -14.10 16.16 8.70
CA SER A 79 -15.43 15.72 9.19
C SER A 79 -15.35 14.82 10.43
N MET A 80 -14.21 14.81 11.14
CA MET A 80 -13.95 14.12 12.41
C MET A 80 -13.59 15.14 13.48
#